data_AF-A0A1L5KHJ7-F1
#
_entry.id   AF-A0A1L5KHJ7-F1
#
_cell.length_a   1.000
_cell.length_b   1.000
_cell.length_c   1.000
_cell.angle_alpha   90.00
_cell.angle_beta   90.00
_cell.angle_gamma   90.00
#
_symmetry.space_group_name_H-M   'P 1'
#
loop_
_entity.id
_entity.type
_entity.pdbx_description
1 polymer ?
#
loop_
_entity_poly.entity_id
_entity_poly.type
_entity_poly.pdbx_seq_one_letter_code
_entity_poly.pdbx_strand_id
1 'polypeptide(L)'
;MNAPIGVFDSGVGGLTVAREIMRQLPEESMIYFGDTARVPYGTKSKDTIVRYSRQIVNFLLSKGVKAVVIACNTASALALADLQELYNVPIIGMVQPGAIAAMNATKNKNIGIIGTNATIN
;
A
#
# COMPACT_ATOMS: atom_id res chain seq x y z
N MET A 1 -16.03 8.88 14.06
CA MET A 1 -14.67 8.42 14.45
C MET A 1 -13.66 9.30 13.73
N ASN A 2 -12.96 10.21 14.42
CA ASN A 2 -12.05 11.22 13.85
C ASN A 2 -10.58 10.76 13.76
N ALA A 3 -10.33 9.45 13.64
CA ALA A 3 -8.97 8.93 13.53
C ALA A 3 -8.48 9.00 12.06
N PRO A 4 -7.19 9.30 11.81
CA PRO A 4 -6.65 9.43 10.46
C PRO A 4 -6.49 8.08 9.75
N ILE A 5 -6.36 8.14 8.42
CA ILE A 5 -5.92 7.02 7.59
C ILE A 5 -4.38 7.02 7.56
N GLY A 6 -3.76 5.90 7.89
CA GLY A 6 -2.33 5.69 7.68
C GLY A 6 -2.06 5.32 6.23
N VAL A 7 -1.09 5.95 5.58
CA VAL A 7 -0.66 5.62 4.22
C VAL A 7 0.84 5.42 4.24
N PHE A 8 1.35 4.35 3.63
CA PHE A 8 2.79 4.21 3.49
C PHE A 8 3.27 3.72 2.13
N ASP A 9 4.48 4.13 1.79
CA ASP A 9 5.19 3.71 0.59
C ASP A 9 6.68 3.46 0.91
N SER A 10 7.36 2.75 0.03
CA SER A 10 8.81 2.58 0.05
C SER A 10 9.59 3.89 -0.16
N GLY A 11 8.93 4.95 -0.61
CA GLY A 11 9.51 6.27 -0.80
C GLY A 11 8.44 7.34 -1.03
N VAL A 12 8.58 8.09 -2.12
CA VAL A 12 7.70 9.23 -2.46
C VAL A 12 6.70 8.93 -3.57
N GLY A 13 6.79 7.76 -4.22
CA GLY A 13 5.89 7.40 -5.33
C GLY A 13 4.44 7.27 -4.89
N GLY A 14 4.22 6.83 -3.66
CA GLY A 14 2.91 6.72 -3.01
C GLY A 14 2.18 8.05 -2.80
N LEU A 15 2.84 9.20 -3.01
CA LEU A 15 2.15 10.50 -2.98
C LEU A 15 1.07 10.61 -4.07
N THR A 16 1.19 9.84 -5.16
CA THR A 16 0.13 9.72 -6.18
C THR A 16 -1.15 9.11 -5.60
N VAL A 17 -1.02 8.07 -4.77
CA VAL A 17 -2.14 7.44 -4.04
C VAL A 17 -2.69 8.39 -2.98
N ALA A 18 -1.80 9.03 -2.20
CA ALA A 18 -2.20 10.00 -1.19
C ALA A 18 -3.03 11.15 -1.79
N ARG A 19 -2.62 11.66 -2.97
CA ARG A 19 -3.36 12.67 -3.73
C ARG A 19 -4.76 12.21 -4.11
N GLU A 20 -4.92 10.98 -4.59
CA GLU A 20 -6.24 10.46 -4.96
C GLU A 20 -7.13 10.20 -3.73
N ILE A 21 -6.55 9.79 -2.60
CA ILE A 21 -7.30 9.68 -1.34
C ILE A 21 -7.80 11.06 -0.90
N MET A 22 -6.94 12.08 -0.87
CA MET A 22 -7.34 13.44 -0.51
C MET A 22 -8.42 13.99 -1.45
N ARG A 23 -8.35 13.67 -2.75
CA ARG A 23 -9.34 14.10 -3.74
C ARG A 23 -10.71 13.43 -3.54
N GLN A 24 -10.73 12.14 -3.22
CA GLN A 24 -11.98 11.37 -3.11
C GLN A 24 -12.58 11.37 -1.70
N LEU A 25 -11.76 11.59 -0.68
CA LEU A 25 -12.13 11.61 0.73
C LEU A 25 -11.63 12.92 1.37
N PRO A 26 -12.17 14.09 0.97
CA PRO A 26 -11.65 15.40 1.39
C PRO A 26 -11.78 15.66 2.91
N GLU A 27 -12.71 14.98 3.57
CA GLU A 27 -12.95 15.10 5.01
C GLU A 27 -12.07 14.16 5.85
N GLU A 28 -11.25 13.31 5.20
CA GLU A 28 -10.39 12.37 5.89
C GLU A 28 -9.01 12.97 6.18
N SER A 29 -8.57 12.83 7.42
CA SER A 29 -7.19 13.14 7.80
C SER A 29 -6.26 11.98 7.49
N MET A 30 -4.99 12.27 7.18
CA MET A 30 -4.02 11.26 6.75
C MET A 30 -2.67 11.44 7.44
N ILE A 31 -2.02 10.30 7.76
CA ILE A 31 -0.62 10.24 8.14
C ILE A 31 0.12 9.46 7.06
N TYR A 32 1.03 10.11 6.35
CA TYR A 32 1.86 9.48 5.31
C TYR A 32 3.24 9.10 5.87
N PHE A 33 3.67 7.87 5.62
CA PHE A 33 5.01 7.38 5.93
C PHE A 33 5.74 6.97 4.65
N GLY A 34 6.80 7.69 4.29
CA GLY A 34 7.68 7.32 3.18
C GLY A 34 8.98 6.72 3.68
N ASP A 35 9.25 5.46 3.36
CA ASP A 35 10.42 4.72 3.84
C ASP A 35 11.70 4.96 3.02
N THR A 36 12.03 6.23 2.79
CA THR A 36 13.11 6.63 1.87
C THR A 36 14.49 6.13 2.28
N ALA A 37 14.70 5.83 3.57
CA ALA A 37 15.96 5.28 4.08
C ALA A 37 16.25 3.85 3.60
N ARG A 38 15.24 3.12 3.10
CA ARG A 38 15.34 1.69 2.71
C ARG A 38 14.90 1.43 1.27
N VAL A 39 14.74 2.49 0.47
CA VAL A 39 14.45 2.41 -0.97
C VAL A 39 15.62 1.77 -1.73
N PRO A 40 15.39 1.03 -2.84
CA PRO A 40 14.11 0.56 -3.36
C PRO A 40 13.71 -0.81 -2.80
N TYR A 41 12.41 -0.99 -2.52
CA TYR A 41 11.85 -2.27 -2.10
C TYR A 41 11.89 -3.32 -3.22
N GLY A 42 11.83 -2.90 -4.49
CA GLY A 42 11.82 -3.80 -5.65
C GLY A 42 13.03 -4.75 -5.79
N THR A 43 14.06 -4.59 -4.96
CA THR A 43 15.28 -5.41 -4.93
C THR A 43 15.43 -6.26 -3.66
N LYS A 44 14.43 -6.22 -2.76
CA LYS A 44 14.49 -6.86 -1.44
C LYS A 44 13.70 -8.15 -1.43
N SER A 45 14.08 -9.07 -0.54
CA SER A 45 13.33 -10.32 -0.34
C SER A 45 11.96 -10.06 0.28
N LYS A 46 11.02 -11.00 0.06
CA LYS A 46 9.69 -10.99 0.68
C LYS A 46 9.79 -10.79 2.20
N ASP A 47 10.59 -11.59 2.90
CA ASP A 47 10.75 -11.50 4.36
C ASP A 47 11.21 -10.13 4.82
N THR A 48 12.12 -9.51 4.06
CA THR A 48 12.60 -8.16 4.34
C THR A 48 11.47 -7.14 4.20
N ILE A 49 10.67 -7.24 3.14
CA ILE A 49 9.57 -6.33 2.86
C ILE A 49 8.44 -6.50 3.89
N VAL A 50 8.11 -7.74 4.28
CA VAL A 50 7.15 -8.03 5.35
C VAL A 50 7.63 -7.41 6.67
N ARG A 51 8.91 -7.61 7.03
CA ARG A 51 9.50 -7.02 8.25
C ARG A 51 9.42 -5.50 8.25
N TYR A 52 9.80 -4.84 7.15
CA TYR A 52 9.74 -3.38 7.08
C TYR A 52 8.31 -2.87 7.13
N SER A 53 7.39 -3.52 6.42
CA SER A 53 5.98 -3.15 6.40
C SER A 53 5.36 -3.28 7.80
N ARG A 54 5.69 -4.34 8.56
CA ARG A 54 5.27 -4.49 9.96
C ARG A 54 5.75 -3.36 10.86
N GLN A 55 7.00 -2.94 10.72
CA GLN A 55 7.54 -1.80 11.48
C GLN A 55 6.77 -0.51 11.18
N ILE A 56 6.45 -0.28 9.90
CA ILE A 56 5.70 0.90 9.46
C ILE A 56 4.25 0.86 9.95
N VAL A 57 3.57 -0.29 9.84
CA VAL A 57 2.21 -0.48 10.35
C VAL A 57 2.17 -0.23 11.86
N ASN A 58 3.11 -0.80 12.63
CA ASN A 58 3.19 -0.56 14.07
C ASN A 58 3.39 0.93 14.40
N PHE A 59 4.22 1.63 13.63
CA PHE A 59 4.39 3.08 13.78
C PHE A 59 3.08 3.83 13.51
N LEU A 60 2.39 3.54 12.40
CA LEU A 60 1.11 4.18 12.06
C LEU A 60 0.04 3.90 13.11
N LEU A 61 -0.04 2.66 13.61
CA LEU A 61 -0.94 2.29 14.70
C LEU A 61 -0.65 3.07 15.99
N SER A 62 0.63 3.30 16.32
CA SER A 62 1.00 4.15 17.46
C SER A 62 0.58 5.63 17.30
N LYS A 63 0.22 6.05 16.08
CA LYS A 63 -0.37 7.36 15.79
C LYS A 63 -1.90 7.37 15.80
N GLY A 64 -2.53 6.24 16.13
CA GLY A 64 -3.99 6.13 16.28
C GLY A 64 -4.75 6.13 14.95
N VAL A 65 -4.18 5.55 13.88
CA VAL A 65 -4.87 5.44 12.59
C VAL A 65 -6.03 4.43 12.65
N LYS A 66 -7.12 4.71 11.93
CA LYS A 66 -8.29 3.80 11.83
C LYS A 66 -8.17 2.74 10.73
N ALA A 67 -7.28 2.96 9.76
CA ALA A 67 -7.01 2.07 8.64
C ALA A 67 -5.60 2.33 8.12
N VAL A 68 -5.02 1.36 7.41
CA VAL A 68 -3.74 1.50 6.74
C VAL A 68 -3.86 1.19 5.25
N VAL A 69 -3.33 2.07 4.41
CA VAL A 69 -3.21 1.89 2.97
C VAL A 69 -1.75 1.69 2.61
N ILE A 70 -1.45 0.55 1.99
CA ILE A 70 -0.14 0.24 1.41
C ILE A 70 -0.08 0.86 0.01
N ALA A 71 0.47 2.06 -0.14
CA ALA A 71 0.57 2.74 -1.43
C ALA A 71 1.66 2.17 -2.36
N CYS A 72 2.62 1.41 -1.82
CA CYS A 72 3.65 0.74 -2.61
C CYS A 72 3.13 -0.54 -3.27
N ASN A 73 3.17 -0.64 -4.60
CA ASN A 73 2.80 -1.87 -5.31
C ASN A 73 3.64 -3.09 -4.88
N THR A 74 4.95 -2.91 -4.67
CA THR A 74 5.83 -4.01 -4.22
C THR A 74 5.46 -4.50 -2.83
N ALA A 75 5.24 -3.59 -1.87
CA ALA A 75 4.82 -3.99 -0.52
C ALA A 75 3.40 -4.58 -0.53
N SER A 76 2.50 -4.04 -1.34
CA SER A 76 1.15 -4.58 -1.50
C SER A 76 1.14 -5.99 -2.09
N ALA A 77 2.05 -6.30 -3.03
CA ALA A 77 2.12 -7.63 -3.63
C ALA A 77 2.71 -8.67 -2.66
N LEU A 78 3.68 -8.26 -1.84
CA LEU A 78 4.48 -9.20 -1.05
C LEU A 78 4.13 -9.29 0.43
N ALA A 79 3.47 -8.28 1.01
CA ALA A 79 3.22 -8.21 2.45
C ALA A 79 1.74 -8.06 2.84
N LEU A 80 0.83 -7.79 1.91
CA LEU A 80 -0.57 -7.49 2.25
C LEU A 80 -1.23 -8.62 3.06
N ALA A 81 -1.12 -9.86 2.61
CA ALA A 81 -1.74 -11.02 3.28
C ALA A 81 -1.19 -11.19 4.72
N ASP A 82 0.13 -11.21 4.86
CA ASP A 82 0.79 -11.31 6.17
C ASP A 82 0.34 -10.19 7.12
N LEU A 83 0.17 -8.96 6.62
CA LEU A 83 -0.27 -7.85 7.44
C LEU A 83 -1.76 -7.96 7.81
N GLN A 84 -2.63 -8.40 6.89
CA GLN A 84 -4.05 -8.59 7.16
C GLN A 84 -4.30 -9.68 8.21
N GLU A 85 -3.45 -10.72 8.26
CA GLU A 85 -3.51 -11.74 9.32
C GLU A 85 -3.04 -11.23 10.68
N LEU A 86 -2.07 -10.31 10.70
CA LEU A 86 -1.43 -9.82 11.93
C LEU A 86 -2.19 -8.66 12.60
N TYR A 87 -3.03 -7.92 11.88
CA TYR A 87 -3.62 -6.68 12.36
C TYR A 87 -5.14 -6.64 12.17
N ASN A 88 -5.85 -6.21 13.21
CA ASN A 88 -7.31 -6.09 13.18
C ASN A 88 -7.82 -4.83 12.46
N VAL A 89 -6.97 -3.81 12.27
CA VAL A 89 -7.37 -2.63 11.51
C VAL A 89 -7.47 -2.97 10.02
N PRO A 90 -8.37 -2.34 9.24
CA PRO A 90 -8.39 -2.53 7.81
C PRO A 90 -7.04 -2.19 7.17
N ILE A 91 -6.44 -3.16 6.47
CA ILE A 91 -5.25 -2.96 5.66
C ILE A 91 -5.61 -3.15 4.19
N ILE A 92 -5.41 -2.09 3.40
CA ILE A 92 -5.79 -2.01 1.99
C ILE A 92 -4.53 -1.95 1.12
N GLY A 93 -4.45 -2.82 0.11
CA GLY A 93 -3.37 -2.81 -0.89
C GLY A 93 -3.83 -2.30 -2.26
N MET A 94 -2.87 -2.13 -3.18
CA MET A 94 -3.09 -1.57 -4.52
C MET A 94 -3.44 -2.62 -5.59
N VAL A 95 -3.00 -3.87 -5.41
CA VAL A 95 -3.09 -4.91 -6.47
C VAL A 95 -4.55 -5.26 -6.79
N GLN A 96 -5.36 -5.58 -5.77
CA GLN A 96 -6.75 -6.01 -5.97
C GLN A 96 -7.63 -4.91 -6.59
N PRO A 97 -7.62 -3.63 -6.12
CA PRO A 97 -8.36 -2.55 -6.78
C PRO A 97 -7.95 -2.36 -8.25
N GLY A 98 -6.65 -2.43 -8.55
CA GLY A 98 -6.15 -2.34 -9.93
C GLY A 98 -6.64 -3.50 -10.81
N ALA A 99 -6.62 -4.73 -10.30
CA ALA A 99 -7.11 -5.90 -11.01
C ALA A 99 -8.62 -5.81 -11.31
N ILE A 100 -9.43 -5.40 -10.34
CA ILE A 100 -10.88 -5.21 -10.52
C ILE A 100 -11.15 -4.13 -11.57
N ALA A 101 -10.44 -3.01 -11.51
CA ALA A 101 -10.58 -1.93 -12.49
C ALA A 101 -10.19 -2.40 -13.90
N ALA A 102 -9.11 -3.16 -14.04
CA ALA A 102 -8.68 -3.72 -15.32
C ALA A 102 -9.70 -4.71 -15.90
N MET A 103 -10.27 -5.58 -15.06
CA MET A 103 -11.34 -6.49 -15.46
C MET A 103 -12.58 -5.77 -15.96
N ASN A 104 -12.98 -4.68 -15.29
CA ASN A 104 -14.16 -3.90 -15.69
C ASN A 104 -13.91 -3.08 -16.97
N ALA A 105 -12.66 -2.70 -17.25
CA ALA A 105 -12.30 -1.88 -18.40
C ALA A 105 -12.02 -2.68 -19.68
N THR A 106 -11.58 -3.94 -19.58
CA THR A 106 -11.20 -4.73 -20.76
C THR A 106 -12.41 -5.13 -21.61
N LYS A 107 -12.25 -5.08 -22.94
CA LYS A 107 -13.26 -5.54 -23.91
C LYS A 107 -12.89 -6.88 -24.55
N ASN A 108 -11.60 -7.19 -24.59
CA ASN A 108 -11.04 -8.38 -25.27
C ASN A 108 -10.47 -9.41 -24.30
N LYS A 109 -10.56 -9.16 -22.99
CA LYS A 109 -10.05 -10.04 -21.91
C LYS A 109 -8.53 -10.21 -21.88
N ASN A 110 -7.78 -9.41 -22.65
CA ASN A 110 -6.32 -9.37 -22.59
C ASN A 110 -5.89 -8.21 -21.70
N ILE A 111 -5.15 -8.50 -20.62
CA ILE A 111 -4.69 -7.51 -19.65
C ILE A 111 -3.17 -7.65 -19.49
N GLY A 112 -2.44 -6.55 -19.71
CA GLY A 112 -1.02 -6.44 -19.41
C GLY A 112 -0.79 -5.76 -18.07
N ILE A 113 0.24 -6.20 -17.33
CA ILE A 113 0.71 -5.58 -16.10
C ILE A 113 2.19 -5.27 -16.24
N ILE A 114 2.60 -4.10 -15.76
CA ILE A 114 4.00 -3.70 -15.62
C ILE A 114 4.25 -3.33 -14.15
N GLY A 115 5.45 -3.65 -13.65
CA GLY A 115 5.80 -3.41 -12.25
C GLY A 115 7.28 -3.67 -12.00
N THR A 116 7.69 -3.49 -10.74
CA THR A 116 9.07 -3.83 -10.32
C THR A 116 9.30 -5.34 -10.40
N ASN A 117 10.57 -5.78 -10.45
CA ASN A 117 10.89 -7.20 -10.50
C ASN A 117 10.22 -8.00 -9.37
N ALA A 118 10.32 -7.51 -8.13
CA ALA A 118 9.70 -8.12 -6.95
C ALA A 118 8.16 -8.00 -6.91
N THR A 119 7.54 -7.18 -7.76
CA THR A 119 6.07 -7.17 -7.93
C THR A 119 5.62 -8.28 -8.88
N ILE A 120 6.47 -8.67 -9.83
CA ILE A 120 6.11 -9.52 -10.96
C ILE A 120 6.60 -10.97 -10.79
N ASN A 121 7.76 -11.18 -10.15
CA ASN A 121 8.42 -12.47 -9.95
C ASN A 121 8.58 -12.76 -8.46
#